data_AF-A0A1U8N211-F1
#
_entry.id   AF-A0A1U8N211-F1
#
_cell.length_a   1.000
_cell.length_b   1.000
_cell.length_c   1.000
_cell.angle_alpha   90.00
_cell.angle_beta   90.00
_cell.angle_gamma   90.00
#
_symmetry.space_group_name_H-M   'P 1'
#
loop_
_entity.id
_entity.type
_entity.pdbx_description
1 polymer ?
#
loop_
_entity_poly.entity_id
_entity_poly.type
_entity_poly.pdbx_seq_one_letter_code
_entity_poly.pdbx_strand_id
1 'polypeptide(L)' 'MGYGEKDIHLVSFQSVSKGYYGECGKRGGYMEVTGFGANVRERIYKLASVNLCSNITGQILASLVMSPPKVISFAI' A
#
# COMPACT_ATOMS: atom_id res chain seq x y z
N MET A 1 13.17 4.01 -6.44
CA MET A 1 13.60 4.05 -5.03
C MET A 1 14.56 2.89 -4.82
N GLY A 2 15.80 3.18 -4.42
CA GLY A 2 16.80 2.16 -4.13
C GLY A 2 16.40 1.43 -2.86
N TYR A 3 16.13 0.13 -2.99
CA TYR A 3 15.84 -0.74 -1.86
C TYR A 3 16.71 -1.99 -2.03
N GLY A 4 17.96 -1.87 -1.60
CA GLY A 4 18.91 -2.98 -1.58
C GLY A 4 18.68 -3.88 -0.37
N GLU A 5 19.20 -5.10 -0.41
CA GLU A 5 19.18 -6.01 0.75
C GLU A 5 20.02 -5.52 1.94
N LYS A 6 20.75 -4.41 1.78
CA LYS A 6 21.55 -3.75 2.81
C LYS A 6 20.81 -2.62 3.54
N ASP A 7 19.60 -2.26 3.08
CA ASP A 7 18.80 -1.25 3.75
C ASP A 7 18.20 -1.79 5.04
N ILE A 8 17.83 -0.88 5.94
CA ILE A 8 17.21 -1.22 7.23
C ILE A 8 15.92 -2.02 6.97
N HIS A 9 15.75 -3.13 7.68
CA HIS A 9 14.52 -3.91 7.64
C HIS A 9 13.33 -3.07 8.11
N LEU A 10 12.47 -2.69 7.19
CA LEU A 10 11.34 -1.80 7.46
C LEU A 10 10.08 -2.26 6.73
N VAL A 11 8.96 -2.23 7.45
CA VAL A 11 7.63 -2.41 6.88
C VAL A 11 6.79 -1.20 7.21
N SER A 12 6.36 -0.46 6.19
CA SER A 12 5.45 0.68 6.32
C SER A 12 4.03 0.25 6.00
N PHE A 13 3.05 0.70 6.80
CA PHE A 13 1.65 0.37 6.62
C PHE A 13 0.82 1.64 6.40
N GLN A 14 -0.04 1.60 5.38
CA GLN A 14 -0.99 2.67 5.11
C GLN A 14 -2.40 2.08 5.01
N SER A 15 -3.35 2.67 5.72
CA SER A 15 -4.74 2.26 5.71
C SER A 15 -5.65 3.39 5.23
N VAL A 16 -6.71 3.03 4.51
CA VAL A 16 -7.77 3.97 4.13
C VAL A 16 -8.82 4.16 5.24
N SER A 17 -8.70 3.42 6.34
CA SER A 17 -9.71 3.37 7.40
C SER A 17 -9.70 4.58 8.35
N LYS A 18 -8.69 5.44 8.23
CA LYS A 18 -8.40 6.54 9.15
C LYS A 18 -8.13 7.83 8.37
N GLY A 19 -8.09 8.96 9.08
CA GLY A 19 -7.91 10.27 8.47
C GLY A 19 -9.20 10.82 7.86
N TYR A 20 -9.06 11.82 6.99
CA TYR A 20 -10.20 12.56 6.41
C TYR A 20 -11.20 11.67 5.66
N TYR A 21 -10.70 10.66 4.92
CA TYR A 21 -11.56 9.76 4.14
C TYR A 21 -12.36 8.78 5.02
N GLY A 22 -11.76 8.22 6.08
CA GLY A 22 -12.48 7.42 7.08
C GLY A 22 -13.22 6.17 6.56
N GLU A 23 -12.81 5.61 5.42
CA GLU A 23 -13.52 4.55 4.68
C GLU A 23 -13.30 3.13 5.28
N CYS A 24 -13.49 2.99 6.59
CA CYS A 24 -13.19 1.76 7.34
C CYS A 24 -13.96 0.53 6.86
N GLY A 25 -15.18 0.71 6.33
CA GLY A 25 -16.00 -0.37 5.77
C GLY A 25 -15.46 -0.95 4.46
N LYS A 26 -14.56 -0.23 3.77
CA LYS A 26 -13.97 -0.67 2.49
C LYS A 26 -12.75 -1.57 2.69
N ARG A 27 -12.21 -1.65 3.91
CA ARG A 27 -11.13 -2.58 4.30
C ARG A 27 -9.93 -2.51 3.34
N GLY A 28 -9.55 -1.28 2.94
CA GLY A 28 -8.43 -1.00 2.04
C GLY A 28 -7.14 -0.59 2.76
N GLY A 29 -6.02 -0.84 2.12
CA GLY A 29 -4.70 -0.48 2.61
C GLY A 29 -3.59 -1.18 1.84
N TYR A 30 -2.35 -0.78 2.10
CA TYR A 30 -1.16 -1.42 1.56
C TYR A 30 -0.05 -1.47 2.62
N MET A 31 0.94 -2.32 2.35
CA MET A 31 2.20 -2.32 3.08
C MET A 31 3.36 -2.23 2.09
N GLU A 32 4.40 -1.49 2.47
CA GLU A 32 5.66 -1.43 1.73
C GLU A 32 6.73 -2.17 2.55
N VAL A 33 7.40 -3.14 1.92
CA VAL A 33 8.41 -3.99 2.56
C VAL A 33 9.78 -3.68 1.95
N THR A 34 10.72 -3.21 2.77
CA THR A 34 12.06 -2.76 2.32
C THR A 34 13.17 -3.33 3.21
N GLY A 35 14.37 -3.47 2.65
CA GLY A 35 15.55 -4.01 3.35
C GLY A 35 15.52 -5.53 3.58
N PHE A 36 14.47 -6.26 3.17
CA PHE A 36 14.40 -7.71 3.37
C PHE A 36 14.99 -8.50 2.19
N GLY A 37 15.74 -9.55 2.51
CA GLY A 37 16.27 -10.49 1.53
C GLY A 37 15.18 -11.24 0.75
N ALA A 38 15.52 -11.76 -0.43
CA ALA A 38 14.57 -12.46 -1.31
C ALA A 38 13.77 -13.58 -0.62
N ASN A 39 14.43 -14.40 0.22
CA ASN A 39 13.80 -15.51 0.94
C ASN A 39 12.67 -15.04 1.89
N VAL A 40 12.86 -13.90 2.56
CA VAL A 40 11.85 -13.35 3.49
C VAL A 40 10.69 -12.75 2.69
N ARG A 41 10.99 -12.06 1.58
CA ARG A 41 9.96 -11.52 0.67
C ARG A 41 9.09 -12.64 0.07
N GLU A 42 9.69 -13.77 -0.30
CA GLU A 42 8.96 -14.94 -0.79
C GLU A 42 8.00 -15.51 0.27
N ARG A 43 8.44 -15.58 1.54
CA ARG A 43 7.56 -15.99 2.64
C ARG A 43 6.39 -15.04 2.85
N ILE A 44 6.62 -13.74 2.77
CA ILE A 44 5.56 -12.72 2.86
C ILE A 44 4.58 -12.87 1.70
N TYR A 45 5.08 -13.05 0.48
CA TYR A 45 4.23 -13.27 -0.70
C TYR A 45 3.40 -14.55 -0.57
N LYS A 46 4.02 -15.65 -0.13
CA LYS A 46 3.33 -16.91 0.12
C LYS A 46 2.22 -16.77 1.17
N LEU A 47 2.45 -15.98 2.23
CA LEU A 47 1.42 -15.70 3.24
C LEU A 47 0.27 -14.89 2.64
N ALA A 48 0.57 -13.86 1.84
CA ALA A 48 -0.43 -13.03 1.19
C ALA A 48 -1.30 -13.81 0.18
N SER A 49 -0.71 -14.78 -0.53
CA SER A 49 -1.42 -15.56 -1.55
C SER A 49 -2.42 -16.58 -0.99
N VAL A 50 -2.37 -16.91 0.31
CA VAL A 50 -3.31 -17.85 0.95
C VAL A 50 -4.77 -17.38 0.80
N ASN A 51 -4.99 -16.07 0.82
CA ASN A 51 -6.32 -15.47 0.71
C ASN A 51 -6.66 -15.00 -0.73
N LEU A 52 -5.91 -15.48 -1.74
CA LEU A 52 -5.95 -15.06 -3.16
C LEU A 52 -5.58 -13.59 -3.36
N CYS A 53 -6.44 -12.66 -2.94
CA CYS A 53 -6.22 -11.22 -3.00
C CYS A 53 -7.12 -10.46 -2.02
N SER A 54 -6.80 -9.18 -1.76
CA SER A 54 -7.69 -8.28 -1.03
C SER A 54 -8.86 -7.84 -1.91
N ASN A 55 -9.92 -7.32 -1.28
CA ASN A 55 -11.10 -6.87 -2.02
C ASN A 55 -10.76 -5.71 -2.99
N ILE A 56 -11.30 -5.77 -4.21
CA ILE A 56 -10.98 -4.81 -5.29
C ILE A 56 -11.36 -3.38 -4.92
N THR A 57 -12.50 -3.17 -4.26
CA THR A 57 -12.95 -1.84 -3.86
C THR A 57 -11.94 -1.15 -2.93
N GLY A 58 -11.37 -1.89 -1.98
CA GLY A 58 -10.34 -1.40 -1.07
C GLY A 58 -9.02 -1.11 -1.75
N GLN A 59 -8.67 -1.88 -2.80
CA GLN A 59 -7.50 -1.60 -3.64
C GLN A 59 -7.67 -0.31 -4.45
N ILE A 60 -8.83 -0.13 -5.10
CA ILE A 60 -9.15 1.10 -5.84
C ILE A 60 -9.11 2.31 -4.90
N LEU A 61 -9.70 2.18 -3.70
CA LEU A 61 -9.75 3.28 -2.75
C LEU A 61 -8.35 3.63 -2.22
N ALA A 62 -7.50 2.64 -1.98
CA ALA A 62 -6.10 2.89 -1.62
C ALA A 62 -5.36 3.68 -2.72
N SER A 63 -5.61 3.36 -3.99
CA SER A 63 -5.05 4.11 -5.13
C SER A 63 -5.53 5.56 -5.15
N LEU A 64 -6.83 5.80 -4.98
CA LEU A 64 -7.43 7.14 -4.98
C LEU A 64 -6.92 8.00 -3.81
N VAL A 65 -6.76 7.42 -2.62
CA VAL A 65 -6.22 8.14 -1.45
C VAL A 65 -4.76 8.54 -1.67
N MET A 66 -3.97 7.69 -2.33
CA MET A 66 -2.56 7.97 -2.63
C MET A 66 -2.35 8.87 -3.85
N SER A 67 -3.35 8.97 -4.73
CA SER A 67 -3.35 9.83 -5.91
C SER A 67 -4.57 10.76 -5.89
N PRO A 68 -4.61 11.74 -4.96
CA PRO A 68 -5.71 12.69 -4.89
C PRO A 68 -5.78 13.55 -6.17
N PRO A 69 -6.93 14.16 -6.46
CA PRO A 69 -7.09 15.02 -7.62
C PRO A 69 -6.05 16.14 -7.58
N LYS A 70 -5.26 16.24 -8.65
CA LYS A 70 -4.34 17.35 -8.85
C LYS A 70 -5.17 18.53 -9.34
N VAL A 71 -5.09 19.66 -8.64
CA VAL A 71 -5.65 20.91 -9.18
C VAL A 71 -4.94 21.19 -10.50
N ILE A 72 -5.67 21.13 -11.60
CA ILE A 72 -5.24 21.75 -12.84
C ILE A 72 -5.33 23.25 -12.55
N SER A 73 -4.18 23.88 -12.27
CA SER A 73 -4.08 25.32 -12.42
C SER A 73 -4.22 25.61 -13.91
N PHE A 74 -5.46 25.72 -14.39
CA PHE A 74 -5.73 26.65 -15.46
C PHE A 74 -5.47 28.02 -14.83
N ALA A 75 -4.25 28.51 -15.03
CA ALA A 75 -3.99 29.92 -14.97
C ALA A 75 -4.97 30.57 -15.96
N ILE A 76 -6.03 31.15 -15.41
CA ILE A 76 -6.79 32.23 -16.03
C ILE A 76 -6.02 33.50 -15.71
#